data_AF-A0AAN6LCU4-F1
#
_entry.id   AF-A0AAN6LCU4-F1
#
_cell.length_a   1.000
_cell.length_b   1.000
_cell.length_c   1.000
_cell.angle_alpha   90.00
_cell.angle_beta   90.00
_cell.angle_gamma   90.00
#
_symmetry.space_group_name_H-M   'P 1'
#
loop_
_entity.id
_entity.type
_entity.pdbx_description
1 polymer ?
#
loop_
_entity_poly.entity_id
_entity_poly.type
_entity_poly.pdbx_seq_one_letter_code
_entity_poly.pdbx_strand_id
1 'polypeptide(L)'
;MAPPKRKAKPTLPNQPTRKSARLAQQHPRGLSRLSTTSHHDPPDAWTALAEQAKARVSAYRRHGKPHEENLQPSLNAFIDWLPEKGWESIARDILDAKTDGALYAVFHNLLTALVAPMKARSRPPSITPSPLPKREENVEAVAATLETPETRKRAFRDSCFKRDKYRCVITGGTDTSHWKELGRPDDMAHGQLEAAHIIPFAYGSWDKSSDAPEHIVRAWEVLYRCFPKVREAGMQVKNINSLSNGISLRYDIHLQFGEFSIAFKPTDTDNVYELKVFPSYPTGLRPTLPEGPVEFTTAEDAQDLELPSAVLLDCHYRLAEILNASGMGEIIERYQEEWERLKEYANGSLRHDGGTDLEQILRTALWTHVEV
;
A
#
# COMPACT_ATOMS: atom_id res chain seq x y z
N MET A 1 -31.57 73.69 34.13
CA MET A 1 -31.64 72.21 34.08
C MET A 1 -31.05 71.75 32.76
N ALA A 2 -29.86 71.16 32.78
CA ALA A 2 -29.18 70.59 31.62
C ALA A 2 -28.72 69.16 32.00
N PRO A 3 -28.88 68.15 31.13
CA PRO A 3 -28.61 66.76 31.47
C PRO A 3 -27.10 66.44 31.40
N PRO A 4 -26.61 65.45 32.18
CA PRO A 4 -25.19 65.16 32.29
C PRO A 4 -24.69 64.24 31.15
N LYS A 5 -23.48 64.55 30.67
CA LYS A 5 -22.74 63.79 29.65
C LYS A 5 -22.24 62.45 30.21
N ARG A 6 -22.55 61.35 29.52
CA ARG A 6 -22.00 60.00 29.77
C ARG A 6 -20.51 59.93 29.38
N LYS A 7 -19.67 59.45 30.30
CA LYS A 7 -18.25 59.13 30.07
C LYS A 7 -18.10 57.75 29.42
N ALA A 8 -17.25 57.67 28.39
CA ALA A 8 -16.86 56.44 27.71
C ALA A 8 -15.87 55.62 28.57
N LYS A 9 -16.01 54.28 28.56
CA LYS A 9 -15.06 53.33 29.17
C LYS A 9 -13.99 52.93 28.14
N PRO A 10 -12.72 52.68 28.54
CA PRO A 10 -11.66 52.24 27.62
C PRO A 10 -11.71 50.74 27.35
N THR A 11 -11.50 50.37 26.09
CA THR A 11 -11.39 49.00 25.58
C THR A 11 -9.97 48.48 25.78
N LEU A 12 -9.80 47.34 26.46
CA LEU A 12 -8.53 46.62 26.60
C LEU A 12 -8.21 45.81 25.32
N PRO A 13 -6.94 45.67 24.92
CA PRO A 13 -6.55 44.88 23.76
C PRO A 13 -6.48 43.37 24.07
N ASN A 14 -7.13 42.56 23.23
CA ASN A 14 -7.08 41.10 23.27
C ASN A 14 -5.70 40.58 22.82
N GLN A 15 -5.03 39.81 23.69
CA GLN A 15 -3.91 38.95 23.33
C GLN A 15 -4.40 37.68 22.62
N PRO A 16 -3.69 37.17 21.59
CA PRO A 16 -4.04 35.91 20.95
C PRO A 16 -3.49 34.72 21.77
N THR A 17 -4.39 33.82 22.17
CA THR A 17 -4.06 32.57 22.85
C THR A 17 -3.60 31.53 21.83
N ARG A 18 -2.35 31.04 22.00
CA ARG A 18 -1.82 29.84 21.34
C ARG A 18 -2.69 28.63 21.70
N LYS A 19 -3.43 28.10 20.74
CA LYS A 19 -4.03 26.76 20.82
C LYS A 19 -3.21 25.80 19.97
N SER A 20 -2.29 25.09 20.63
CA SER A 20 -1.71 23.86 20.09
C SER A 20 -2.82 22.81 19.99
N ALA A 21 -3.26 22.51 18.78
CA ALA A 21 -4.22 21.45 18.53
C ALA A 21 -3.50 20.10 18.56
N ARG A 22 -3.62 19.41 19.69
CA ARG A 22 -3.50 17.94 19.74
C ARG A 22 -4.57 17.35 18.83
N LEU A 23 -4.17 16.77 17.70
CA LEU A 23 -5.01 15.83 16.97
C LEU A 23 -5.26 14.61 17.86
N ALA A 24 -6.45 14.53 18.44
CA ALA A 24 -6.92 13.30 19.06
C ALA A 24 -7.22 12.30 17.94
N GLN A 25 -6.48 11.19 17.92
CA GLN A 25 -6.80 10.01 17.12
C GLN A 25 -8.20 9.51 17.50
N GLN A 26 -9.20 9.82 16.69
CA GLN A 26 -10.50 9.15 16.78
C GLN A 26 -10.41 7.84 16.01
N HIS A 27 -10.09 6.75 16.72
CA HIS A 27 -10.26 5.41 16.18
C HIS A 27 -11.75 5.13 15.96
N PRO A 28 -12.17 4.61 14.79
CA PRO A 28 -13.54 4.14 14.60
C PRO A 28 -13.84 3.04 15.62
N ARG A 29 -14.94 3.18 16.38
CA ARG A 29 -15.29 2.30 17.51
C ARG A 29 -15.35 0.80 17.15
N GLY A 30 -15.54 0.45 15.86
CA GLY A 30 -15.63 -0.93 15.37
C GLY A 30 -14.29 -1.67 15.25
N LEU A 31 -13.17 -0.98 14.98
CA LEU A 31 -11.89 -1.64 14.67
C LEU A 31 -11.11 -2.09 15.92
N SER A 32 -11.60 -1.78 17.12
CA SER A 32 -10.98 -2.17 18.40
C SER A 32 -10.80 -3.69 18.51
N ARG A 33 -11.66 -4.48 17.87
CA ARG A 33 -11.63 -5.96 17.85
C ARG A 33 -10.46 -6.54 17.05
N LEU A 34 -9.92 -5.79 16.09
CA LEU A 34 -8.71 -6.15 15.33
C LEU A 34 -7.43 -5.88 16.13
N SER A 35 -7.52 -5.37 17.36
CA SER A 35 -6.34 -5.14 18.20
C SER A 35 -5.87 -6.47 18.74
N THR A 36 -4.69 -6.92 18.31
CA THR A 36 -3.99 -8.01 19.00
C THR A 36 -3.65 -7.52 20.41
N THR A 37 -4.08 -8.30 21.40
CA THR A 37 -3.89 -8.02 22.83
C THR A 37 -2.47 -7.60 23.14
N SER A 38 -2.31 -6.55 23.93
CA SER A 38 -1.05 -5.99 24.43
C SER A 38 -0.40 -6.93 25.47
N HIS A 39 -0.01 -8.12 25.04
CA HIS A 39 0.92 -8.95 25.80
C HIS A 39 2.26 -8.86 25.10
N HIS A 40 3.21 -8.16 25.75
CA HIS A 40 4.60 -8.21 25.36
C HIS A 40 5.12 -9.56 25.83
N ASP A 41 4.86 -10.60 25.04
CA ASP A 41 5.38 -11.93 25.30
C ASP A 41 6.92 -11.84 25.21
N PRO A 42 7.66 -12.56 26.08
CA PRO A 42 9.12 -12.50 26.07
C PRO A 42 9.68 -12.89 24.69
N PRO A 43 10.86 -12.38 24.28
CA PRO A 43 11.47 -12.67 22.96
C PRO A 43 11.55 -14.17 22.62
N ASP A 44 11.68 -15.01 23.65
CA ASP A 44 11.72 -16.47 23.54
C ASP A 44 10.39 -17.07 23.04
N ALA A 45 9.25 -16.43 23.36
CA ALA A 45 7.93 -16.86 22.94
C ALA A 45 7.69 -16.63 21.44
N TRP A 46 8.20 -15.52 20.88
CA TRP A 46 8.18 -15.32 19.42
C TRP A 46 9.01 -16.37 18.72
N THR A 47 10.27 -16.55 19.13
CA THR A 47 11.17 -17.51 18.50
C THR A 47 10.54 -18.89 18.43
N ALA A 48 9.93 -19.36 19.53
CA ALA A 48 9.22 -20.63 19.55
C ALA A 48 7.98 -20.66 18.63
N LEU A 49 7.20 -19.58 18.55
CA LEU A 49 6.03 -19.48 17.67
C LEU A 49 6.43 -19.49 16.19
N ALA A 50 7.46 -18.72 15.83
CA ALA A 50 8.02 -18.66 14.48
C ALA A 50 8.53 -20.03 14.03
N GLU A 51 9.31 -20.71 14.87
CA GLU A 51 9.84 -22.05 14.56
C GLU A 51 8.72 -23.08 14.37
N GLN A 52 7.68 -23.05 15.21
CA GLN A 52 6.52 -23.93 15.04
C GLN A 52 5.77 -23.64 13.74
N ALA A 53 5.56 -22.36 13.41
CA ALA A 53 4.90 -21.98 12.17
C ALA A 53 5.71 -22.39 10.94
N LYS A 54 7.03 -22.14 10.94
CA LYS A 54 7.95 -22.58 9.87
C LYS A 54 8.01 -24.10 9.74
N ALA A 55 7.96 -24.85 10.85
CA ALA A 55 7.86 -26.30 10.83
C ALA A 55 6.54 -26.77 10.17
N ARG A 56 5.41 -26.11 10.50
CA ARG A 56 4.11 -26.39 9.86
C ARG A 56 4.13 -26.11 8.35
N VAL A 57 4.77 -25.01 7.93
CA VAL A 57 4.97 -24.66 6.51
C VAL A 57 5.84 -25.68 5.80
N SER A 58 6.94 -26.11 6.44
CA SER A 58 7.87 -27.10 5.88
C SER A 58 7.22 -28.47 5.70
N ALA A 59 6.23 -28.81 6.52
CA ALA A 59 5.48 -30.07 6.42
C ALA A 59 4.40 -30.07 5.33
N TYR A 60 4.13 -28.94 4.67
CA TYR A 60 3.13 -28.85 3.60
C TYR A 60 3.43 -29.81 2.45
N ARG A 61 2.41 -30.57 2.03
CA ARG A 61 2.49 -31.42 0.83
C ARG A 61 1.73 -30.78 -0.31
N ARG A 62 2.30 -30.87 -1.50
CA ARG A 62 1.73 -30.39 -2.75
C ARG A 62 0.55 -31.27 -3.18
N HIS A 63 -0.52 -30.63 -3.64
CA HIS A 63 -1.75 -31.29 -4.08
C HIS A 63 -2.20 -30.81 -5.48
N GLY A 64 -1.30 -30.21 -6.26
CA GLY A 64 -1.57 -29.73 -7.62
C GLY A 64 -2.37 -28.42 -7.66
N LYS A 65 -2.36 -27.64 -6.57
CA LYS A 65 -3.06 -26.34 -6.54
C LYS A 65 -2.25 -25.25 -7.26
N PRO A 66 -2.92 -24.23 -7.84
CA PRO A 66 -2.23 -23.11 -8.47
C PRO A 66 -1.20 -22.44 -7.54
N HIS A 67 0.01 -22.23 -8.04
CA HIS A 67 1.08 -21.51 -7.34
C HIS A 67 1.55 -22.11 -6.01
N GLU A 68 1.23 -23.38 -5.73
CA GLU A 68 1.64 -24.04 -4.49
C GLU A 68 3.17 -24.19 -4.37
N GLU A 69 3.91 -24.04 -5.48
CA GLU A 69 5.37 -23.95 -5.48
C GLU A 69 5.90 -22.73 -4.72
N ASN A 70 5.13 -21.64 -4.68
CA ASN A 70 5.48 -20.43 -3.95
C ASN A 70 4.99 -20.44 -2.49
N LEU A 71 4.11 -21.37 -2.09
CA LEU A 71 3.49 -21.35 -0.76
C LEU A 71 4.51 -21.31 0.38
N GLN A 72 5.46 -22.25 0.36
CA GLN A 72 6.47 -22.35 1.42
C GLN A 72 7.38 -21.12 1.49
N PRO A 73 8.04 -20.67 0.39
CA PRO A 73 8.87 -19.46 0.46
C PRO A 73 8.05 -18.21 0.82
N SER A 74 6.79 -18.13 0.42
CA SER A 74 5.88 -17.03 0.76
C SER A 74 5.59 -16.95 2.25
N LEU A 75 5.07 -18.04 2.85
CA LEU A 75 4.70 -18.03 4.26
C LEU A 75 5.92 -17.83 5.16
N ASN A 76 7.08 -18.37 4.79
CA ASN A 76 8.34 -18.08 5.49
C ASN A 76 8.72 -16.60 5.38
N ALA A 77 8.64 -16.00 4.19
CA ALA A 77 8.93 -14.57 4.01
C ALA A 77 7.98 -13.67 4.82
N PHE A 78 6.69 -14.03 4.92
CA PHE A 78 5.74 -13.31 5.79
C PHE A 78 6.13 -13.40 7.28
N ILE A 79 6.62 -14.56 7.74
CA ILE A 79 7.11 -14.73 9.12
C ILE A 79 8.36 -13.86 9.36
N ASP A 80 9.25 -13.77 8.37
CA ASP A 80 10.55 -13.10 8.52
C ASP A 80 10.47 -11.58 8.42
N TRP A 81 9.57 -11.05 7.59
CA TRP A 81 9.61 -9.63 7.18
C TRP A 81 8.44 -8.77 7.63
N LEU A 82 7.32 -9.34 8.06
CA LEU A 82 6.22 -8.55 8.60
C LEU A 82 6.65 -7.78 9.87
N PRO A 83 5.99 -6.67 10.21
CA PRO A 83 6.24 -5.98 11.47
C PRO A 83 5.69 -6.79 12.66
N GLU A 84 6.10 -6.39 13.87
CA GLU A 84 5.53 -6.89 15.13
C GLU A 84 4.00 -6.89 15.10
N LYS A 85 3.37 -7.90 15.72
CA LYS A 85 1.94 -8.23 15.66
C LYS A 85 1.46 -8.72 14.29
N GLY A 86 2.04 -8.23 13.19
CA GLY A 86 1.78 -8.72 11.83
C GLY A 86 2.24 -10.16 11.66
N TRP A 87 3.53 -10.42 11.89
CA TRP A 87 4.09 -11.78 11.84
C TRP A 87 3.41 -12.72 12.84
N GLU A 88 3.01 -12.22 14.00
CA GLU A 88 2.41 -13.01 15.08
C GLU A 88 1.03 -13.52 14.66
N SER A 89 0.27 -12.63 14.03
CA SER A 89 -1.04 -12.92 13.46
C SER A 89 -0.94 -14.00 12.37
N ILE A 90 0.05 -13.88 11.47
CA ILE A 90 0.25 -14.87 10.40
C ILE A 90 0.75 -16.21 10.93
N ALA A 91 1.70 -16.22 11.87
CA ALA A 91 2.20 -17.44 12.48
C ALA A 91 1.08 -18.23 13.18
N ARG A 92 0.17 -17.53 13.88
CA ARG A 92 -1.03 -18.17 14.45
C ARG A 92 -1.98 -18.69 13.38
N ASP A 93 -2.22 -17.92 12.32
CA ASP A 93 -3.08 -18.36 11.22
C ASP A 93 -2.53 -19.65 10.55
N ILE A 94 -1.21 -19.75 10.39
CA ILE A 94 -0.50 -20.94 9.90
C ILE A 94 -0.70 -22.14 10.83
N LEU A 95 -0.54 -21.94 12.14
CA LEU A 95 -0.69 -23.01 13.13
C LEU A 95 -2.14 -23.45 13.29
N ASP A 96 -3.09 -22.54 13.15
CA ASP A 96 -4.53 -22.83 13.18
C ASP A 96 -4.97 -23.61 11.93
N ALA A 97 -4.26 -23.47 10.81
CA ALA A 97 -4.49 -24.23 9.58
C ALA A 97 -4.05 -25.71 9.69
N LYS A 98 -4.93 -26.54 10.28
CA LYS A 98 -4.66 -27.96 10.60
C LYS A 98 -4.51 -28.88 9.39
N THR A 99 -4.94 -28.47 8.21
CA THR A 99 -4.84 -29.24 6.96
C THR A 99 -4.04 -28.48 5.91
N ASP A 100 -3.46 -29.18 4.95
CA ASP A 100 -2.75 -28.54 3.83
C ASP A 100 -3.70 -27.71 2.96
N GLY A 101 -4.95 -28.13 2.80
CA GLY A 101 -5.98 -27.31 2.15
C GLY A 101 -6.20 -25.97 2.86
N ALA A 102 -6.26 -25.97 4.20
CA ALA A 102 -6.39 -24.74 4.98
C ALA A 102 -5.11 -23.89 4.91
N LEU A 103 -3.93 -24.50 4.93
CA LEU A 103 -2.67 -23.75 4.84
C LEU A 103 -2.51 -23.09 3.46
N TYR A 104 -2.93 -23.79 2.41
CA TYR A 104 -3.04 -23.21 1.08
C TYR A 104 -4.00 -22.02 1.05
N ALA A 105 -5.16 -22.12 1.70
CA ALA A 105 -6.09 -21.00 1.77
C ALA A 105 -5.51 -19.79 2.52
N VAL A 106 -4.68 -19.99 3.55
CA VAL A 106 -3.92 -18.89 4.20
C VAL A 106 -2.99 -18.22 3.20
N PHE A 107 -2.18 -18.99 2.48
CA PHE A 107 -1.29 -18.46 1.44
C PHE A 107 -2.05 -17.70 0.35
N HIS A 108 -3.11 -18.31 -0.19
CA HIS A 108 -3.89 -17.73 -1.28
C HIS A 108 -4.66 -16.47 -0.85
N ASN A 109 -5.13 -16.42 0.41
CA ASN A 109 -5.71 -15.21 1.00
C ASN A 109 -4.68 -14.07 1.06
N LEU A 110 -3.44 -14.33 1.49
CA LEU A 110 -2.37 -13.31 1.51
C LEU A 110 -2.01 -12.85 0.09
N LEU A 111 -1.90 -13.78 -0.86
CA LEU A 111 -1.62 -13.48 -2.26
C LEU A 111 -2.71 -12.58 -2.88
N THR A 112 -3.97 -12.96 -2.74
CA THR A 112 -5.10 -12.28 -3.41
C THR A 112 -5.60 -11.05 -2.67
N ALA A 113 -5.52 -10.99 -1.34
CA ALA A 113 -6.06 -9.89 -0.56
C ALA A 113 -5.04 -8.82 -0.16
N LEU A 114 -3.75 -9.12 -0.11
CA LEU A 114 -2.73 -8.14 0.23
C LEU A 114 -1.84 -7.83 -0.96
N VAL A 115 -1.22 -8.87 -1.49
CA VAL A 115 -0.14 -8.68 -2.47
C VAL A 115 -0.68 -8.25 -3.82
N ALA A 116 -1.74 -8.88 -4.33
CA ALA A 116 -2.36 -8.48 -5.59
C ALA A 116 -2.90 -7.03 -5.55
N PRO A 117 -3.67 -6.58 -4.54
CA PRO A 117 -4.13 -5.20 -4.46
C PRO A 117 -3.00 -4.18 -4.27
N MET A 118 -1.90 -4.57 -3.61
CA MET A 118 -0.73 -3.70 -3.44
C MET A 118 0.08 -3.51 -4.74
N LYS A 119 0.12 -4.52 -5.63
CA LYS A 119 0.74 -4.40 -6.98
C LYS A 119 -0.22 -3.91 -8.06
N ALA A 120 -1.55 -4.02 -7.87
CA ALA A 120 -2.52 -3.77 -8.94
C ALA A 120 -2.60 -2.29 -9.34
N ARG A 121 -2.43 -2.02 -10.65
CA ARG A 121 -2.43 -0.66 -11.19
C ARG A 121 -3.81 -0.04 -11.37
N SER A 122 -4.90 -0.80 -11.54
CA SER A 122 -6.26 -0.24 -11.71
C SER A 122 -7.43 -1.25 -11.67
N ARG A 123 -7.23 -2.56 -11.44
CA ARG A 123 -8.33 -3.53 -11.46
C ARG A 123 -8.25 -4.46 -10.25
N PRO A 124 -9.35 -4.66 -9.50
CA PRO A 124 -9.29 -5.48 -8.31
C PRO A 124 -9.22 -6.98 -8.65
N PRO A 125 -8.41 -7.76 -7.92
CA PRO A 125 -8.50 -9.22 -7.91
C PRO A 125 -9.80 -9.66 -7.20
N SER A 126 -10.33 -10.84 -7.55
CA SER A 126 -11.21 -11.56 -6.62
C SER A 126 -10.38 -12.17 -5.50
N ILE A 127 -10.93 -12.16 -4.30
CA ILE A 127 -10.23 -12.49 -3.07
C ILE A 127 -10.75 -13.81 -2.52
N THR A 128 -9.82 -14.71 -2.19
CA THR A 128 -10.15 -15.91 -1.43
C THR A 128 -10.39 -15.57 0.05
N PRO A 129 -11.53 -15.98 0.63
CA PRO A 129 -11.78 -15.80 2.06
C PRO A 129 -10.70 -16.43 2.93
N SER A 130 -10.54 -15.91 4.14
CA SER A 130 -9.67 -16.55 5.11
C SER A 130 -10.29 -17.88 5.53
N PRO A 131 -9.49 -18.97 5.69
CA PRO A 131 -10.03 -20.25 6.17
C PRO A 131 -10.40 -20.21 7.67
N LEU A 132 -10.14 -19.10 8.37
CA LEU A 132 -10.32 -18.96 9.82
C LEU A 132 -11.58 -18.14 10.15
N PRO A 133 -12.58 -18.70 10.87
CA PRO A 133 -13.83 -18.01 11.18
C PRO A 133 -13.68 -16.65 11.86
N LYS A 134 -12.71 -16.52 12.78
CA LYS A 134 -12.40 -15.25 13.47
C LYS A 134 -12.08 -14.09 12.51
N ARG A 135 -11.64 -14.38 11.29
CA ARG A 135 -11.31 -13.37 10.27
C ARG A 135 -12.56 -12.87 9.54
N GLU A 136 -13.63 -13.66 9.49
CA GLU A 136 -14.90 -13.18 8.91
C GLU A 136 -15.53 -12.10 9.80
N GLU A 137 -15.50 -12.27 11.13
CA GLU A 137 -15.94 -11.24 12.07
C GLU A 137 -15.14 -9.92 11.93
N ASN A 138 -13.85 -10.04 11.61
CA ASN A 138 -12.98 -8.89 11.35
C ASN A 138 -13.36 -8.17 10.05
N VAL A 139 -13.68 -8.92 8.99
CA VAL A 139 -14.14 -8.37 7.70
C VAL A 139 -15.42 -7.56 7.91
N GLU A 140 -16.38 -8.05 8.69
CA GLU A 140 -17.58 -7.28 9.04
C GLU A 140 -17.26 -5.98 9.78
N ALA A 141 -16.32 -6.03 10.73
CA ALA A 141 -15.88 -4.85 11.46
C ALA A 141 -15.20 -3.81 10.56
N VAL A 142 -14.44 -4.25 9.54
CA VAL A 142 -13.84 -3.36 8.53
C VAL A 142 -14.91 -2.79 7.60
N ALA A 143 -15.86 -3.60 7.13
CA ALA A 143 -16.94 -3.18 6.24
C ALA A 143 -17.72 -2.01 6.84
N ALA A 144 -18.02 -2.07 8.15
CA ALA A 144 -18.69 -1.00 8.89
C ALA A 144 -17.93 0.34 8.94
N THR A 145 -16.67 0.38 8.51
CA THR A 145 -15.85 1.60 8.44
C THR A 145 -15.64 2.14 7.03
N LEU A 146 -15.99 1.38 6.00
CA LEU A 146 -15.82 1.77 4.60
C LEU A 146 -17.07 2.51 4.14
N GLU A 147 -17.09 3.84 4.31
CA GLU A 147 -18.27 4.65 4.00
C GLU A 147 -18.43 4.92 2.50
N THR A 148 -17.52 5.71 1.93
CA THR A 148 -17.67 6.23 0.56
C THR A 148 -16.37 6.06 -0.23
N PRO A 149 -16.43 5.61 -1.50
CA PRO A 149 -15.25 5.54 -2.33
C PRO A 149 -14.73 6.93 -2.66
N GLU A 150 -13.42 7.01 -2.75
CA GLU A 150 -12.69 8.19 -3.18
C GLU A 150 -12.53 8.20 -4.71
N THR A 151 -12.41 9.41 -5.25
CA THR A 151 -12.04 9.65 -6.65
C THR A 151 -10.66 10.26 -6.73
N ARG A 152 -9.95 10.04 -7.83
CA ARG A 152 -8.65 10.69 -8.03
C ARG A 152 -8.83 12.21 -7.99
N LYS A 153 -8.11 12.86 -7.08
CA LYS A 153 -8.17 14.31 -6.89
C LYS A 153 -6.98 14.96 -7.58
N ARG A 154 -7.22 15.88 -8.51
CA ARG A 154 -6.13 16.68 -9.12
C ARG A 154 -5.33 17.43 -8.05
N ALA A 155 -6.00 17.92 -7.01
CA ALA A 155 -5.38 18.60 -5.88
C ALA A 155 -4.36 17.74 -5.13
N PHE A 156 -4.55 16.42 -5.04
CA PHE A 156 -3.57 15.51 -4.44
C PHE A 156 -2.26 15.52 -5.23
N ARG A 157 -2.35 15.38 -6.56
CA ARG A 157 -1.18 15.44 -7.45
C ARG A 157 -0.48 16.79 -7.35
N ASP A 158 -1.23 17.87 -7.50
CA ASP A 158 -0.67 19.23 -7.53
C ASP A 158 0.01 19.57 -6.19
N SER A 159 -0.55 19.09 -5.06
CA SER A 159 0.04 19.28 -3.73
C SER A 159 1.28 18.41 -3.50
N CYS A 160 1.31 17.16 -3.99
CA CYS A 160 2.53 16.34 -3.95
C CYS A 160 3.66 17.02 -4.73
N PHE A 161 3.37 17.50 -5.94
CA PHE A 161 4.37 18.16 -6.78
C PHE A 161 4.88 19.43 -6.11
N LYS A 162 3.99 20.25 -5.56
CA LYS A 162 4.39 21.44 -4.82
C LYS A 162 5.29 21.09 -3.63
N ARG A 163 4.89 20.13 -2.80
CA ARG A 163 5.67 19.65 -1.65
C ARG A 163 7.07 19.22 -2.07
N ASP A 164 7.16 18.44 -3.15
CA ASP A 164 8.39 17.81 -3.65
C ASP A 164 9.13 18.69 -4.68
N LYS A 165 8.89 20.01 -4.69
CA LYS A 165 9.58 21.00 -5.55
C LYS A 165 9.50 20.67 -7.05
N TYR A 166 8.39 20.06 -7.48
CA TYR A 166 8.15 19.56 -8.84
C TYR A 166 9.25 18.61 -9.33
N ARG A 167 9.82 17.81 -8.42
CA ARG A 167 10.90 16.87 -8.73
C ARG A 167 10.54 15.45 -8.30
N CYS A 168 11.16 14.49 -8.98
CA CYS A 168 11.19 13.11 -8.53
C CYS A 168 11.98 13.04 -7.22
N VAL A 169 11.36 12.52 -6.15
CA VAL A 169 12.02 12.42 -4.84
C VAL A 169 13.24 11.50 -4.83
N ILE A 170 13.32 10.55 -5.77
CA ILE A 170 14.48 9.65 -5.90
C ILE A 170 15.57 10.25 -6.77
N THR A 171 15.22 10.69 -7.99
CA THR A 171 16.24 11.02 -9.02
C THR A 171 16.53 12.51 -9.11
N GLY A 172 15.77 13.36 -8.41
CA GLY A 172 15.87 14.82 -8.48
C GLY A 172 15.40 15.46 -9.80
N GLY A 173 15.03 14.64 -10.80
CA GLY A 173 14.60 15.11 -12.11
C GLY A 173 13.31 15.93 -12.04
N THR A 174 13.27 17.06 -12.74
CA THR A 174 12.16 18.03 -12.73
C THR A 174 10.99 17.55 -13.60
N ASP A 175 9.76 17.88 -13.23
CA ASP A 175 8.61 17.70 -14.11
C ASP A 175 8.81 18.45 -15.43
N THR A 176 8.43 17.82 -16.53
CA THR A 176 8.65 18.37 -17.88
C THR A 176 7.83 19.64 -18.15
N SER A 177 6.65 19.79 -17.54
CA SER A 177 5.87 21.02 -17.67
C SER A 177 6.54 22.14 -16.90
N HIS A 178 6.99 21.87 -15.68
CA HIS A 178 7.69 22.86 -14.87
C HIS A 178 9.07 23.25 -15.46
N TRP A 179 9.82 22.29 -16.01
CA TRP A 179 11.06 22.57 -16.74
C TRP A 179 10.84 23.51 -17.94
N LYS A 180 9.72 23.37 -18.66
CA LYS A 180 9.34 24.30 -19.75
C LYS A 180 9.04 25.70 -19.20
N GLU A 181 8.35 25.81 -18.06
CA GLU A 181 8.06 27.09 -17.40
C GLU A 181 9.33 27.81 -16.94
N LEU A 182 10.36 27.06 -16.52
CA LEU A 182 11.68 27.58 -16.14
C LEU A 182 12.55 28.01 -17.35
N GLY A 183 12.02 27.95 -18.58
CA GLY A 183 12.74 28.41 -19.77
C GLY A 183 13.64 27.35 -20.42
N ARG A 184 13.41 26.06 -20.14
CA ARG A 184 14.13 24.92 -20.75
C ARG A 184 15.65 24.92 -20.50
N PRO A 185 16.10 24.93 -19.23
CA PRO A 185 17.53 24.84 -18.90
C PRO A 185 18.14 23.52 -19.39
N ASP A 186 19.28 23.61 -20.09
CA ASP A 186 19.96 22.46 -20.72
C ASP A 186 20.62 21.51 -19.70
N ASP A 187 21.01 22.02 -18.53
CA ASP A 187 21.72 21.30 -17.46
C ASP A 187 20.76 20.62 -16.46
N MET A 188 19.45 20.66 -16.71
CA MET A 188 18.45 20.13 -15.81
C MET A 188 17.80 18.87 -16.37
N ALA A 189 18.07 17.73 -15.72
CA ALA A 189 17.35 16.50 -16.01
C ALA A 189 15.84 16.70 -15.77
N HIS A 190 15.02 16.28 -16.73
CA HIS A 190 13.56 16.37 -16.63
C HIS A 190 12.87 15.09 -17.11
N GLY A 191 11.62 14.90 -16.70
CA GLY A 191 10.80 13.76 -17.10
C GLY A 191 9.34 13.98 -16.75
N GLN A 192 8.47 13.05 -17.14
CA GLN A 192 7.07 13.10 -16.74
C GLN A 192 6.98 12.71 -15.26
N LEU A 193 6.44 13.61 -14.43
CA LEU A 193 6.24 13.37 -13.01
C LEU A 193 4.82 12.82 -12.75
N GLU A 194 4.69 11.94 -11.77
CA GLU A 194 3.43 11.37 -11.31
C GLU A 194 3.38 11.38 -9.78
N ALA A 195 2.17 11.56 -9.24
CA ALA A 195 1.93 11.42 -7.81
C ALA A 195 1.56 9.97 -7.53
N ALA A 196 2.51 9.21 -7.02
CA ALA A 196 2.37 7.81 -6.68
C ALA A 196 1.76 7.66 -5.30
N HIS A 197 0.76 6.79 -5.18
CA HIS A 197 0.24 6.37 -3.87
C HIS A 197 1.14 5.28 -3.28
N ILE A 198 1.42 5.35 -1.98
CA ILE A 198 2.18 4.30 -1.26
C ILE A 198 1.29 3.09 -1.00
N ILE A 199 0.12 3.31 -0.40
CA ILE A 199 -1.00 2.37 -0.38
C ILE A 199 -1.86 2.68 -1.62
N PRO A 200 -1.98 1.76 -2.60
CA PRO A 200 -2.58 2.06 -3.89
C PRO A 200 -3.99 2.61 -3.81
N PHE A 201 -4.30 3.54 -4.73
CA PHE A 201 -5.64 4.13 -4.86
C PHE A 201 -6.76 3.09 -5.04
N ALA A 202 -6.44 1.89 -5.53
CA ALA A 202 -7.38 0.78 -5.66
C ALA A 202 -8.06 0.40 -4.34
N TYR A 203 -7.40 0.59 -3.19
CA TYR A 203 -7.99 0.37 -1.87
C TYR A 203 -9.14 1.33 -1.54
N GLY A 204 -9.19 2.48 -2.21
CA GLY A 204 -10.20 3.52 -1.95
C GLY A 204 -11.16 3.75 -3.11
N SER A 205 -11.14 2.94 -4.17
CA SER A 205 -11.88 3.25 -5.39
C SER A 205 -12.78 2.11 -5.85
N TRP A 206 -14.08 2.39 -5.91
CA TRP A 206 -15.11 1.53 -6.50
C TRP A 206 -16.29 2.40 -6.96
N ASP A 207 -17.33 1.77 -7.53
CA ASP A 207 -18.53 2.48 -7.96
C ASP A 207 -19.23 3.16 -6.78
N LYS A 208 -19.44 4.47 -6.89
CA LYS A 208 -20.12 5.28 -5.86
C LYS A 208 -21.57 4.86 -5.60
N SER A 209 -22.18 4.15 -6.54
CA SER A 209 -23.56 3.69 -6.44
C SER A 209 -23.71 2.37 -5.68
N SER A 210 -22.61 1.71 -5.30
CA SER A 210 -22.61 0.45 -4.56
C SER A 210 -21.93 0.58 -3.20
N ASP A 211 -22.29 -0.33 -2.30
CA ASP A 211 -21.51 -0.59 -1.10
C ASP A 211 -20.07 -1.02 -1.46
N ALA A 212 -19.17 -0.93 -0.48
CA ALA A 212 -17.79 -1.38 -0.65
C ALA A 212 -17.77 -2.85 -1.09
N PRO A 213 -17.15 -3.18 -2.24
CA PRO A 213 -17.06 -4.56 -2.69
C PRO A 213 -16.34 -5.44 -1.67
N GLU A 214 -16.76 -6.70 -1.55
CA GLU A 214 -16.16 -7.65 -0.60
C GLU A 214 -14.63 -7.73 -0.73
N HIS A 215 -14.11 -7.68 -1.96
CA HIS A 215 -12.67 -7.72 -2.17
C HIS A 215 -11.96 -6.46 -1.59
N ILE A 216 -12.56 -5.28 -1.62
CA ILE A 216 -11.97 -4.09 -0.98
C ILE A 216 -11.95 -4.26 0.53
N VAL A 217 -13.07 -4.74 1.10
CA VAL A 217 -13.18 -4.98 2.55
C VAL A 217 -12.12 -5.98 3.02
N ARG A 218 -11.99 -7.11 2.33
CA ARG A 218 -11.01 -8.15 2.67
C ARG A 218 -9.58 -7.64 2.48
N ALA A 219 -9.30 -6.83 1.46
CA ALA A 219 -7.99 -6.23 1.29
C ALA A 219 -7.60 -5.32 2.46
N TRP A 220 -8.53 -4.48 2.93
CA TRP A 220 -8.31 -3.68 4.14
C TRP A 220 -8.13 -4.53 5.40
N GLU A 221 -8.90 -5.61 5.58
CA GLU A 221 -8.71 -6.53 6.71
C GLU A 221 -7.29 -7.10 6.72
N VAL A 222 -6.84 -7.65 5.59
CA VAL A 222 -5.52 -8.28 5.51
C VAL A 222 -4.41 -7.24 5.64
N LEU A 223 -4.56 -6.04 5.07
CA LEU A 223 -3.61 -4.94 5.24
C LEU A 223 -3.49 -4.56 6.72
N TYR A 224 -4.59 -4.35 7.44
CA TYR A 224 -4.56 -4.01 8.87
C TYR A 224 -4.04 -5.15 9.74
N ARG A 225 -4.31 -6.40 9.34
CA ARG A 225 -3.86 -7.60 10.03
C ARG A 225 -2.35 -7.79 9.89
N CYS A 226 -1.81 -7.58 8.69
CA CYS A 226 -0.38 -7.74 8.40
C CYS A 226 0.44 -6.52 8.82
N PHE A 227 -0.15 -5.32 8.73
CA PHE A 227 0.50 -4.05 9.08
C PHE A 227 -0.36 -3.23 10.05
N PRO A 228 -0.44 -3.62 11.34
CA PRO A 228 -1.29 -2.92 12.31
C PRO A 228 -0.97 -1.43 12.46
N LYS A 229 0.29 -1.04 12.29
CA LYS A 229 0.71 0.37 12.33
C LYS A 229 0.04 1.22 11.24
N VAL A 230 -0.28 0.66 10.08
CA VAL A 230 -1.02 1.37 9.00
C VAL A 230 -2.40 1.81 9.50
N ARG A 231 -3.09 0.93 10.23
CA ARG A 231 -4.36 1.26 10.90
C ARG A 231 -4.17 2.28 12.03
N GLU A 232 -3.12 2.13 12.84
CA GLU A 232 -2.81 3.04 13.95
C GLU A 232 -2.46 4.46 13.46
N ALA A 233 -1.82 4.56 12.30
CA ALA A 233 -1.58 5.81 11.59
C ALA A 233 -2.87 6.42 10.98
N GLY A 234 -4.00 5.72 11.06
CA GLY A 234 -5.30 6.19 10.61
C GLY A 234 -5.49 6.14 9.11
N MET A 235 -4.70 5.34 8.38
CA MET A 235 -4.92 5.12 6.95
C MET A 235 -6.23 4.34 6.73
N GLN A 236 -7.10 4.85 5.87
CA GLN A 236 -8.43 4.31 5.54
C GLN A 236 -8.88 4.86 4.18
N VAL A 237 -10.06 4.46 3.70
CA VAL A 237 -10.57 4.89 2.38
C VAL A 237 -10.61 6.43 2.25
N LYS A 238 -11.22 7.14 3.23
CA LYS A 238 -11.44 8.60 3.14
C LYS A 238 -10.16 9.44 3.01
N ASN A 239 -9.00 8.90 3.41
CA ASN A 239 -7.72 9.59 3.34
C ASN A 239 -6.72 8.88 2.41
N ILE A 240 -7.19 8.04 1.48
CA ILE A 240 -6.33 7.43 0.45
C ILE A 240 -5.60 8.48 -0.38
N ASN A 241 -6.22 9.65 -0.59
CA ASN A 241 -5.67 10.81 -1.29
C ASN A 241 -4.94 11.80 -0.35
N SER A 242 -4.53 11.37 0.85
CA SER A 242 -3.74 12.20 1.77
C SER A 242 -2.30 12.33 1.28
N LEU A 243 -1.65 13.48 1.57
CA LEU A 243 -0.24 13.69 1.22
C LEU A 243 0.72 12.74 1.91
N SER A 244 0.39 12.28 3.13
CA SER A 244 1.11 11.20 3.81
C SER A 244 1.13 9.89 3.02
N ASN A 245 0.19 9.68 2.09
CA ASN A 245 0.15 8.52 1.19
C ASN A 245 0.73 8.81 -0.21
N GLY A 246 1.25 10.01 -0.46
CA GLY A 246 1.67 10.43 -1.80
C GLY A 246 3.15 10.77 -1.89
N ILE A 247 3.79 10.36 -2.99
CA ILE A 247 5.17 10.74 -3.36
C ILE A 247 5.24 11.13 -4.83
N SER A 248 6.06 12.14 -5.17
CA SER A 248 6.28 12.53 -6.56
C SER A 248 7.42 11.72 -7.17
N LEU A 249 7.11 10.92 -8.18
CA LEU A 249 8.06 10.04 -8.86
C LEU A 249 8.03 10.29 -10.37
N ARG A 250 9.19 10.20 -11.02
CA ARG A 250 9.26 10.13 -12.48
C ARG A 250 8.56 8.85 -12.94
N TYR A 251 7.86 8.88 -14.06
CA TYR A 251 7.02 7.78 -14.57
C TYR A 251 7.69 6.39 -14.53
N ASP A 252 8.93 6.29 -15.02
CA ASP A 252 9.73 5.06 -15.02
C ASP A 252 10.08 4.56 -13.61
N ILE A 253 10.37 5.47 -12.68
CA ILE A 253 10.62 5.15 -11.26
C ILE A 253 9.31 4.79 -10.55
N HIS A 254 8.20 5.45 -10.86
CA HIS A 254 6.88 5.09 -10.34
C HIS A 254 6.49 3.67 -10.77
N LEU A 255 6.78 3.29 -12.02
CA LEU A 255 6.61 1.92 -12.49
C LEU A 255 7.37 0.95 -11.58
N GLN A 256 8.65 1.19 -11.31
CA GLN A 256 9.48 0.33 -10.45
C GLN A 256 9.02 0.30 -8.98
N PHE A 257 8.56 1.44 -8.46
CA PHE A 257 8.02 1.53 -7.11
C PHE A 257 6.73 0.70 -6.96
N GLY A 258 5.82 0.79 -7.95
CA GLY A 258 4.61 -0.02 -7.98
C GLY A 258 4.87 -1.52 -8.19
N GLU A 259 5.97 -1.87 -8.88
CA GLU A 259 6.38 -3.27 -9.04
C GLU A 259 7.14 -3.84 -7.84
N PHE A 260 7.46 -3.02 -6.83
CA PHE A 260 8.30 -3.39 -5.68
C PHE A 260 9.72 -3.83 -6.07
N SER A 261 10.25 -3.33 -7.19
CA SER A 261 11.66 -3.51 -7.58
C SER A 261 12.58 -2.47 -6.93
N ILE A 262 12.00 -1.46 -6.29
CA ILE A 262 12.68 -0.46 -5.46
C ILE A 262 11.82 -0.08 -4.25
N ALA A 263 12.45 0.22 -3.11
CA ALA A 263 11.74 0.64 -1.89
C ALA A 263 12.58 1.57 -1.00
N PHE A 264 11.91 2.28 -0.11
CA PHE A 264 12.52 3.16 0.89
C PHE A 264 12.72 2.41 2.20
N LYS A 265 13.95 1.94 2.47
CA LYS A 265 14.29 1.28 3.72
C LYS A 265 14.52 2.33 4.81
N PRO A 266 13.85 2.21 5.98
CA PRO A 266 14.00 3.19 7.06
C PRO A 266 15.43 3.22 7.60
N THR A 267 15.86 4.40 8.05
CA THR A 267 17.11 4.60 8.77
C THR A 267 16.82 5.08 10.20
N ASP A 268 17.87 5.29 11.00
CA ASP A 268 17.76 5.87 12.34
C ASP A 268 17.45 7.38 12.32
N THR A 269 17.44 8.01 11.14
CA THR A 269 17.16 9.43 10.98
C THR A 269 15.77 9.62 10.35
N ASP A 270 14.94 10.43 11.01
CA ASP A 270 13.59 10.73 10.55
C ASP A 270 13.61 11.28 9.11
N ASN A 271 12.70 10.77 8.28
CA ASN A 271 12.53 11.16 6.87
C ASN A 271 13.73 10.87 5.95
N VAL A 272 14.74 10.14 6.42
CA VAL A 272 15.89 9.71 5.63
C VAL A 272 15.82 8.20 5.42
N TYR A 273 15.96 7.78 4.16
CA TYR A 273 15.78 6.39 3.74
C TYR A 273 16.93 5.90 2.88
N GLU A 274 17.38 4.68 3.12
CA GLU A 274 18.25 3.96 2.20
C GLU A 274 17.41 3.46 1.03
N LEU A 275 17.84 3.71 -0.20
CA LEU A 275 17.13 3.24 -1.38
C LEU A 275 17.49 1.78 -1.64
N LYS A 276 16.56 0.86 -1.30
CA LYS A 276 16.73 -0.57 -1.55
C LYS A 276 16.36 -0.89 -3.00
N VAL A 277 17.31 -1.44 -3.75
CA VAL A 277 17.12 -1.87 -5.13
C VAL A 277 17.13 -3.40 -5.17
N PHE A 278 16.12 -4.01 -5.80
CA PHE A 278 15.97 -5.45 -5.90
C PHE A 278 16.43 -5.99 -7.27
N PRO A 279 16.65 -7.31 -7.42
CA PRO A 279 17.24 -7.88 -8.64
C PRO A 279 16.48 -7.56 -9.94
N SER A 280 15.14 -7.46 -9.88
CA SER A 280 14.29 -7.13 -11.04
C SER A 280 14.39 -5.67 -11.49
N TYR A 281 15.07 -4.81 -10.73
CA TYR A 281 15.21 -3.40 -11.10
C TYR A 281 16.02 -3.22 -12.40
N PRO A 282 15.50 -2.49 -13.41
CA PRO A 282 16.14 -2.33 -14.71
C PRO A 282 17.55 -1.75 -14.63
N THR A 283 18.53 -2.44 -15.22
CA THR A 283 19.94 -2.02 -15.23
C THR A 283 20.12 -0.65 -15.89
N GLY A 284 19.36 -0.35 -16.95
CA GLY A 284 19.41 0.93 -17.65
C GLY A 284 18.93 2.13 -16.83
N LEU A 285 18.15 1.92 -15.76
CA LEU A 285 17.68 3.00 -14.88
C LEU A 285 18.61 3.27 -13.71
N ARG A 286 19.52 2.33 -13.38
CA ARG A 286 20.45 2.45 -12.23
C ARG A 286 21.31 3.72 -12.26
N PRO A 287 21.83 4.19 -13.41
CA PRO A 287 22.60 5.44 -13.45
C PRO A 287 21.80 6.68 -13.05
N THR A 288 20.46 6.60 -12.97
CA THR A 288 19.61 7.73 -12.54
C THR A 288 19.33 7.74 -11.04
N LEU A 289 19.76 6.70 -10.31
CA LEU A 289 19.58 6.60 -8.87
C LEU A 289 20.62 7.43 -8.11
N PRO A 290 20.27 7.94 -6.92
CA PRO A 290 21.22 8.64 -6.07
C PRO A 290 22.26 7.66 -5.50
N GLU A 291 23.49 8.15 -5.27
CA GLU A 291 24.55 7.37 -4.61
C GLU A 291 24.34 7.26 -3.09
N GLY A 292 23.57 8.17 -2.50
CA GLY A 292 23.33 8.28 -1.06
C GLY A 292 21.86 8.06 -0.67
N PRO A 293 21.53 8.24 0.62
CA PRO A 293 20.16 8.12 1.10
C PRO A 293 19.26 9.21 0.51
N VAL A 294 17.96 8.92 0.45
CA VAL A 294 16.93 9.86 0.04
C VAL A 294 16.34 10.52 1.28
N GLU A 295 16.41 11.84 1.35
CA GLU A 295 15.77 12.65 2.38
C GLU A 295 14.50 13.29 1.85
N PHE A 296 13.38 13.06 2.53
CA PHE A 296 12.13 13.74 2.22
C PHE A 296 12.12 15.13 2.87
N THR A 297 12.04 16.16 2.03
CA THR A 297 11.95 17.56 2.45
C THR A 297 10.77 18.24 1.78
N THR A 298 10.31 19.34 2.35
CA THR A 298 9.25 20.20 1.79
C THR A 298 9.86 21.38 1.03
N ALA A 299 9.15 21.90 0.03
CA ALA A 299 9.46 23.20 -0.56
C ALA A 299 9.29 24.34 0.45
N GLU A 300 10.06 25.43 0.30
CA GLU A 300 10.01 26.58 1.22
C GLU A 300 8.60 27.19 1.32
N ASP A 301 7.86 27.19 0.23
CA ASP A 301 6.48 27.71 0.13
C ASP A 301 5.41 26.64 0.40
N ALA A 302 5.80 25.47 0.91
CA ALA A 302 4.96 24.30 1.15
C ALA A 302 5.24 23.62 2.50
N GLN A 303 5.74 24.37 3.49
CA GLN A 303 6.07 23.87 4.83
C GLN A 303 4.86 23.34 5.61
N ASP A 304 3.65 23.73 5.19
CA ASP A 304 2.38 23.25 5.73
C ASP A 304 1.93 21.90 5.15
N LEU A 305 2.58 21.42 4.09
CA LEU A 305 2.24 20.16 3.43
C LEU A 305 2.92 18.97 4.11
N GLU A 306 2.13 17.95 4.43
CA GLU A 306 2.61 16.74 5.12
C GLU A 306 3.60 15.94 4.27
N LEU A 307 4.70 15.51 4.90
CA LEU A 307 5.63 14.55 4.30
C LEU A 307 4.99 13.16 4.19
N PRO A 308 5.54 12.28 3.32
CA PRO A 308 5.11 10.89 3.24
C PRO A 308 5.25 10.18 4.59
N SER A 309 4.28 9.36 4.93
CA SER A 309 4.26 8.65 6.21
C SER A 309 5.30 7.54 6.24
N ALA A 310 6.21 7.60 7.22
CA ALA A 310 7.20 6.57 7.47
C ALA A 310 6.57 5.17 7.69
N VAL A 311 5.38 5.12 8.28
CA VAL A 311 4.64 3.87 8.50
C VAL A 311 4.19 3.23 7.19
N LEU A 312 3.76 4.04 6.22
CA LEU A 312 3.32 3.53 4.92
C LEU A 312 4.52 3.13 4.07
N LEU A 313 5.63 3.88 4.16
CA LEU A 313 6.89 3.53 3.52
C LEU A 313 7.47 2.21 4.07
N ASP A 314 7.43 1.99 5.39
CA ASP A 314 7.82 0.71 6.00
C ASP A 314 6.91 -0.45 5.55
N CYS A 315 5.60 -0.20 5.43
CA CYS A 315 4.66 -1.17 4.86
C CYS A 315 5.06 -1.57 3.43
N HIS A 316 5.34 -0.59 2.57
CA HIS A 316 5.77 -0.84 1.19
C HIS A 316 7.13 -1.58 1.15
N TYR A 317 8.11 -1.14 1.94
CA TYR A 317 9.43 -1.75 2.04
C TYR A 317 9.38 -3.23 2.46
N ARG A 318 8.63 -3.55 3.52
CA ARG A 318 8.49 -4.94 3.99
C ARG A 318 7.77 -5.80 2.97
N LEU A 319 6.74 -5.28 2.29
CA LEU A 319 6.12 -6.00 1.18
C LEU A 319 7.11 -6.23 0.03
N ALA A 320 7.99 -5.27 -0.25
CA ALA A 320 9.04 -5.46 -1.25
C ALA A 320 9.99 -6.61 -0.86
N GLU A 321 10.43 -6.67 0.40
CA GLU A 321 11.25 -7.79 0.89
C GLU A 321 10.50 -9.13 0.79
N ILE A 322 9.22 -9.18 1.18
CA ILE A 322 8.39 -10.39 1.08
C ILE A 322 8.27 -10.85 -0.37
N LEU A 323 7.96 -9.94 -1.30
CA LEU A 323 7.75 -10.27 -2.72
C LEU A 323 9.03 -10.80 -3.36
N ASN A 324 10.15 -10.14 -3.10
CA ASN A 324 11.44 -10.51 -3.69
C ASN A 324 12.03 -11.78 -3.04
N ALA A 325 11.72 -12.07 -1.77
CA ALA A 325 12.15 -13.31 -1.12
C ALA A 325 11.28 -14.53 -1.50
N SER A 326 10.01 -14.32 -1.86
CA SER A 326 9.04 -15.39 -2.08
C SER A 326 8.77 -15.77 -3.54
N GLY A 327 9.06 -14.86 -4.48
CA GLY A 327 8.66 -14.99 -5.88
C GLY A 327 7.17 -14.73 -6.12
N MET A 328 6.40 -14.27 -5.13
CA MET A 328 4.98 -13.95 -5.31
C MET A 328 4.74 -12.78 -6.28
N GLY A 329 5.70 -11.85 -6.38
CA GLY A 329 5.62 -10.74 -7.33
C GLY A 329 5.49 -11.24 -8.78
N GLU A 330 6.28 -12.27 -9.12
CA GLU A 330 6.33 -12.87 -10.45
C GLU A 330 5.01 -13.57 -10.82
N ILE A 331 4.27 -14.11 -9.83
CA ILE A 331 2.94 -14.69 -10.09
C ILE A 331 2.02 -13.62 -10.70
N ILE A 332 1.98 -12.45 -10.07
CA ILE A 332 1.11 -11.36 -10.49
C ILE A 332 1.58 -10.76 -11.82
N GLU A 333 2.88 -10.56 -11.96
CA GLU A 333 3.49 -10.01 -13.19
C GLU A 333 3.13 -10.88 -14.40
N ARG A 334 3.26 -12.22 -14.30
CA ARG A 334 2.89 -13.14 -15.38
C ARG A 334 1.44 -12.94 -15.85
N TYR A 335 0.49 -12.83 -14.91
CA TYR A 335 -0.91 -12.63 -15.28
C TYR A 335 -1.21 -11.23 -15.81
N GLN A 336 -0.53 -10.21 -15.30
CA GLN A 336 -0.67 -8.85 -15.83
C GLN A 336 -0.13 -8.76 -17.25
N GLU A 337 1.05 -9.32 -17.52
CA GLU A 337 1.66 -9.38 -18.85
C GLU A 337 0.81 -10.20 -19.82
N GLU A 338 0.33 -11.37 -19.40
CA GLU A 338 -0.55 -12.19 -20.22
C GLU A 338 -1.86 -11.45 -20.54
N TRP A 339 -2.42 -10.72 -19.57
CA TRP A 339 -3.63 -9.94 -19.75
C TRP A 339 -3.44 -8.81 -20.76
N GLU A 340 -2.34 -8.06 -20.66
CA GLU A 340 -2.03 -7.00 -21.63
C GLU A 340 -1.78 -7.59 -23.03
N ARG A 341 -1.02 -8.68 -23.12
CA ARG A 341 -0.79 -9.41 -24.36
C ARG A 341 -2.10 -9.85 -25.03
N LEU A 342 -3.05 -10.39 -24.24
CA LEU A 342 -4.35 -10.82 -24.75
C LEU A 342 -5.19 -9.63 -25.26
N LYS A 343 -5.15 -8.47 -24.60
CA LYS A 343 -5.82 -7.26 -25.11
C LYS A 343 -5.25 -6.80 -26.45
N GLU A 344 -3.93 -6.83 -26.60
CA GLU A 344 -3.24 -6.45 -27.83
C GLU A 344 -3.62 -7.37 -29.00
N TYR A 345 -3.60 -8.69 -28.79
CA TYR A 345 -3.98 -9.66 -29.83
C TYR A 345 -5.45 -9.60 -30.22
N ALA A 346 -6.33 -9.31 -29.27
CA ALA A 346 -7.77 -9.22 -29.51
C ALA A 346 -8.19 -7.83 -30.03
N ASN A 347 -7.31 -6.82 -30.04
CA ASN A 347 -7.71 -5.40 -30.15
C ASN A 347 -8.88 -5.06 -29.20
N GLY A 348 -8.91 -5.71 -28.03
CA GLY A 348 -10.02 -5.64 -27.08
C GLY A 348 -11.35 -6.27 -27.51
N SER A 349 -11.41 -7.08 -28.58
CA SER A 349 -12.65 -7.65 -29.15
C SER A 349 -12.55 -9.16 -29.43
N LEU A 350 -13.67 -9.87 -29.29
CA LEU A 350 -13.74 -11.28 -29.68
C LEU A 350 -13.63 -11.41 -31.20
N ARG A 351 -12.83 -12.37 -31.68
CA ARG A 351 -12.72 -12.67 -33.11
C ARG A 351 -14.08 -13.09 -33.65
N HIS A 352 -14.48 -12.48 -34.76
CA HIS A 352 -15.75 -12.76 -35.45
C HIS A 352 -15.87 -14.20 -35.97
N ASP A 353 -14.74 -14.93 -36.11
CA ASP A 353 -14.69 -16.31 -36.56
C ASP A 353 -14.89 -17.35 -35.45
N GLY A 354 -15.10 -16.91 -34.20
CA GLY A 354 -15.25 -17.80 -33.05
C GLY A 354 -13.95 -18.47 -32.59
N GLY A 355 -12.80 -18.19 -33.23
CA GLY A 355 -11.49 -18.74 -32.87
C GLY A 355 -10.83 -18.05 -31.67
N THR A 356 -11.61 -17.33 -30.85
CA THR A 356 -11.09 -16.69 -29.64
C THR A 356 -10.96 -17.73 -28.55
N ASP A 357 -9.77 -17.84 -27.97
CA ASP A 357 -9.56 -18.68 -26.79
C ASP A 357 -10.15 -18.00 -25.55
N LEU A 358 -11.46 -18.16 -25.38
CA LEU A 358 -12.20 -17.65 -24.23
C LEU A 358 -11.72 -18.28 -22.92
N GLU A 359 -11.24 -19.52 -22.95
CA GLU A 359 -10.72 -20.19 -21.77
C GLU A 359 -9.46 -19.49 -21.26
N GLN A 360 -8.50 -19.20 -22.15
CA GLN A 360 -7.29 -18.45 -21.79
C GLN A 360 -7.61 -17.03 -21.30
N ILE A 361 -8.53 -16.33 -21.97
CA ILE A 361 -8.97 -14.99 -21.56
C ILE A 361 -9.57 -15.02 -20.15
N LEU A 362 -10.47 -15.96 -19.87
CA LEU A 362 -11.10 -16.07 -18.55
C LEU A 362 -10.09 -16.50 -17.49
N ARG A 363 -9.23 -17.48 -17.76
CA ARG A 363 -8.16 -17.91 -16.82
C ARG A 363 -7.20 -16.78 -16.48
N THR A 364 -6.86 -15.93 -17.44
CA THR A 364 -5.96 -14.80 -17.21
C THR A 364 -6.68 -13.65 -16.50
N ALA A 365 -7.88 -13.27 -16.97
CA ALA A 365 -8.66 -12.17 -16.40
C ALA A 365 -9.11 -12.46 -14.97
N LEU A 366 -9.38 -13.74 -14.70
CA LEU A 366 -9.91 -14.24 -13.44
C LEU A 366 -8.89 -15.19 -12.80
N TRP A 367 -7.59 -14.96 -12.96
CA TRP A 367 -6.55 -15.84 -12.42
C TRP A 367 -6.67 -16.06 -10.92
N THR A 368 -7.14 -15.03 -10.19
CA THR A 368 -7.43 -15.13 -8.76
C THR A 368 -8.71 -15.91 -8.42
N HIS A 369 -9.52 -16.26 -9.44
CA HIS A 369 -10.75 -17.05 -9.36
C HIS A 369 -10.61 -18.44 -9.98
N VAL A 370 -9.43 -18.83 -10.48
CA VAL A 370 -9.21 -20.21 -10.93
C VAL A 370 -9.18 -21.06 -9.66
N GLU A 371 -10.37 -21.37 -9.15
CA GLU A 371 -10.56 -22.29 -8.05
C GLU A 371 -10.17 -23.69 -8.48
N VAL A 372 -9.51 -24.35 -7.52
CA VAL A 372 -9.11 -25.75 -7.47
C VAL A 372 -10.31 -26.67 -7.54
#